data_AF-A0A031I8G7-F1
#
_entry.id   AF-A0A031I8G7-F1
#
_cell.length_a   1.000
_cell.length_b   1.000
_cell.length_c   1.000
_cell.angle_alpha   90.00
_cell.angle_beta   90.00
_cell.angle_gamma   90.00
#
_symmetry.space_group_name_H-M   'P 1'
#
loop_
_entity.id
_entity.type
_entity.pdbx_description
1 polymer ?
#
loop_
_entity_poly.entity_id
_entity_poly.type
_entity_poly.pdbx_seq_one_letter_code
_entity_poly.pdbx_strand_id
1 'polypeptide(L)'
;MDLLPLIMVAFGGVMTIGLIVIALAGPSAQRAQARRLSSVRTRHGDAATVADTQMRRIAAGRVQTRTDLAFGRLLPNPAQLAQRLAMTGKDWSVGRYGMISGGLIVVVAGLLILKGAPILLALLFGLAVGAGLPHWLVGFFIRRRVARFTAKFPDAIELLVRGLRSGLPVTETIGVVGQEVEGPVGEEFRMVSDKMKIGKSMDAALQDTADRLGTPEFQFFVITIAIQRETGGNLAETLANLATVLRQRGQMKLKIKAMSSESKASAYIVGSLPFIVFGMIWMINAGYMQGFFSEPRLMIAGIGGLLWMGIGVFIMAKMVSFEI
;
A
#
# COMPACT_ATOMS: atom_id res chain seq x y z
N MET A 1 42.86 -5.54 11.81
CA MET A 1 41.69 -5.55 10.91
C MET A 1 41.01 -4.20 11.06
N ASP A 2 41.26 -3.30 10.11
CA ASP A 2 40.84 -1.91 10.21
C ASP A 2 39.30 -1.81 10.22
N LEU A 3 38.73 -1.36 11.33
CA LEU A 3 37.29 -1.15 11.50
C LEU A 3 36.78 0.08 10.73
N LEU A 4 37.68 0.95 10.30
CA LEU A 4 37.39 2.25 9.69
C LEU A 4 36.66 2.14 8.33
N PRO A 5 37.06 1.25 7.39
CA PRO A 5 36.34 1.03 6.13
C PRO A 5 34.95 0.44 6.34
N LEU A 6 34.79 -0.48 7.31
CA LEU A 6 33.51 -1.09 7.62
C LEU A 6 32.52 -0.07 8.21
N ILE A 7 33.02 0.81 9.08
CA ILE A 7 32.24 1.92 9.65
C ILE A 7 31.84 2.92 8.56
N MET A 8 32.72 3.26 7.61
CA MET A 8 32.40 4.17 6.51
C MET A 8 31.36 3.58 5.55
N VAL A 9 31.47 2.29 5.20
CA VAL A 9 30.48 1.62 4.34
C VAL A 9 29.14 1.47 5.03
N ALA A 10 29.12 1.14 6.33
CA ALA A 10 27.89 1.06 7.10
C ALA A 10 27.26 2.45 7.30
N PHE A 11 28.06 3.49 7.55
CA PHE A 11 27.59 4.88 7.64
C PHE A 11 27.04 5.38 6.30
N GLY A 12 27.72 5.08 5.19
CA GLY A 12 27.27 5.41 3.83
C GLY A 12 25.98 4.67 3.46
N GLY A 13 25.88 3.38 3.76
CA GLY A 13 24.67 2.57 3.57
C GLY A 13 23.48 3.08 4.37
N VAL A 14 23.72 3.55 5.60
CA VAL A 14 22.64 4.07 6.43
C VAL A 14 22.26 5.51 6.07
N MET A 15 23.22 6.36 5.69
CA MET A 15 22.95 7.70 5.17
C MET A 15 22.17 7.65 3.85
N THR A 16 22.51 6.70 2.96
CA THR A 16 21.77 6.50 1.70
C THR A 16 20.36 5.99 1.95
N ILE A 17 20.17 5.03 2.87
CA ILE A 17 18.82 4.59 3.28
C ILE A 17 18.03 5.75 3.93
N GLY A 18 18.68 6.55 4.78
CA GLY A 18 18.07 7.72 5.42
C GLY A 18 17.63 8.78 4.41
N LEU A 19 18.47 9.08 3.42
CA LEU A 19 18.16 10.00 2.33
C LEU A 19 17.07 9.45 1.41
N ILE A 20 17.03 8.13 1.14
CA ILE A 20 15.95 7.49 0.38
C ILE A 20 14.62 7.58 1.14
N VAL A 21 14.62 7.36 2.46
CA VAL A 21 13.43 7.49 3.30
C VAL A 21 12.95 8.94 3.34
N ILE A 22 13.85 9.92 3.45
CA ILE A 22 13.49 11.35 3.44
C ILE A 22 13.00 11.80 2.05
N ALA A 23 13.64 11.33 0.97
CA ALA A 23 13.23 11.61 -0.40
C ALA A 23 11.87 11.00 -0.75
N LEU A 24 11.57 9.80 -0.22
CA LEU A 24 10.27 9.15 -0.37
C LEU A 24 9.22 9.66 0.63
N ALA A 25 9.64 10.30 1.73
CA ALA A 25 8.77 10.94 2.72
C ALA A 25 8.55 12.45 2.45
N GLY A 26 9.23 13.02 1.46
CA GLY A 26 9.09 14.41 1.07
C GLY A 26 7.64 14.77 0.72
N PRO A 27 7.16 15.96 1.14
CA PRO A 27 5.80 16.38 0.84
C PRO A 27 5.71 16.67 -0.65
N SER A 28 5.07 15.78 -1.41
CA SER A 28 4.78 16.04 -2.81
C SER A 28 4.02 17.37 -2.93
N ALA A 29 4.50 18.27 -3.79
CA ALA A 29 3.89 19.59 -4.02
C ALA A 29 2.37 19.49 -4.35
N GLN A 30 1.94 18.36 -4.92
CA GLN A 30 0.54 18.00 -5.11
C GLN A 30 -0.31 18.00 -3.82
N ARG A 31 0.25 17.61 -2.66
CA ARG A 31 -0.46 17.60 -1.37
C ARG A 31 -0.64 19.00 -0.78
N ALA A 32 0.29 19.92 -1.05
CA ALA A 32 0.14 21.33 -0.65
C ALA A 32 -0.96 22.02 -1.47
N GLN A 33 -1.06 21.70 -2.76
CA GLN A 33 -2.12 22.20 -3.64
C GLN A 33 -3.49 21.60 -3.28
N ALA A 34 -3.56 20.31 -2.93
CA ALA A 34 -4.79 19.67 -2.43
C ALA A 34 -5.27 20.27 -1.09
N ARG A 35 -4.35 20.67 -0.18
CA ARG A 35 -4.67 21.38 1.06
C ARG A 35 -5.21 22.79 0.82
N ARG A 36 -4.71 23.49 -0.19
CA ARG A 36 -5.23 24.82 -0.57
C ARG A 36 -6.65 24.68 -1.13
N LEU A 37 -6.90 23.68 -1.98
CA LEU A 37 -8.23 23.39 -2.53
C LEU A 37 -9.25 23.02 -1.44
N SER A 38 -8.85 22.21 -0.44
CA SER A 38 -9.76 21.82 0.64
C SER A 38 -10.09 22.97 1.61
N SER A 39 -9.16 23.89 1.84
CA SER A 39 -9.39 25.08 2.68
C SER A 39 -10.37 26.09 2.06
N VAL A 40 -10.50 26.09 0.73
CA VAL A 40 -11.47 26.93 0.00
C VAL A 40 -12.86 26.28 0.01
N ARG A 41 -12.94 24.94 -0.08
CA ARG A 41 -14.19 24.18 0.00
C ARG A 41 -14.86 24.25 1.38
N THR A 42 -14.09 24.43 2.45
CA THR A 42 -14.62 24.59 3.81
C THR A 42 -15.29 25.93 4.09
N ARG A 43 -15.19 26.93 3.19
CA ARG A 43 -15.82 28.25 3.39
C ARG A 43 -17.25 28.37 2.85
N HIS A 44 -17.78 27.34 2.17
CA HIS A 44 -19.11 27.37 1.53
C HIS A 44 -20.07 26.26 2.04
N GLY A 45 -19.85 25.70 3.24
CA GLY A 45 -20.70 24.65 3.81
C GLY A 45 -21.45 25.08 5.06
N ASP A 46 -22.56 25.81 4.87
CA ASP A 46 -23.52 26.11 5.95
C ASP A 46 -24.28 24.85 6.40
N ALA A 47 -24.60 24.80 7.69
CA ALA A 47 -25.30 23.74 8.44
C ALA A 47 -24.65 22.33 8.52
N ALA A 48 -23.98 21.83 7.48
CA ALA A 48 -23.41 20.47 7.46
C ALA A 48 -22.12 20.31 8.30
N THR A 49 -21.42 21.40 8.59
CA THR A 49 -20.15 21.44 9.32
C THR A 49 -20.29 21.25 10.84
N VAL A 50 -21.43 21.64 11.41
CA VAL A 50 -21.73 21.45 12.85
C VAL A 50 -22.07 19.98 13.15
N ALA A 51 -22.82 19.33 12.26
CA ALA A 51 -23.09 17.90 12.35
C ALA A 51 -21.81 17.06 12.17
N ASP A 52 -20.93 17.43 11.22
CA ASP A 52 -19.68 16.70 10.98
C ASP A 52 -18.65 16.88 12.12
N THR A 53 -18.68 18.01 12.84
CA THR A 53 -17.83 18.23 14.03
C THR A 53 -18.36 17.52 15.30
N GLN A 54 -19.69 17.42 15.48
CA GLN A 54 -20.30 16.59 16.53
C GLN A 54 -20.15 15.08 16.23
N MET A 55 -20.36 14.63 14.98
CA MET A 55 -20.09 13.24 14.60
C MET A 55 -18.62 12.87 14.71
N ARG A 56 -17.69 13.79 14.43
CA ARG A 56 -16.27 13.57 14.72
C ARG A 56 -16.03 13.33 16.21
N ARG A 57 -16.76 13.99 17.13
CA ARG A 57 -16.65 13.71 18.58
C ARG A 57 -17.23 12.36 18.97
N ILE A 58 -18.31 11.91 18.33
CA ILE A 58 -18.96 10.62 18.61
C ILE A 58 -18.16 9.45 17.98
N ALA A 59 -17.66 9.61 16.75
CA ALA A 59 -16.77 8.65 16.10
C ALA A 59 -15.35 8.64 16.69
N ALA A 60 -14.88 9.77 17.23
CA ALA A 60 -13.69 9.85 18.08
C ALA A 60 -13.93 9.31 19.51
N GLY A 61 -15.14 8.86 19.82
CA GLY A 61 -15.45 8.02 20.98
C GLY A 61 -14.84 6.60 20.90
N ARG A 62 -14.04 6.29 19.86
CA ARG A 62 -13.10 5.17 19.87
C ARG A 62 -11.97 5.48 20.86
N VAL A 63 -12.13 5.00 22.10
CA VAL A 63 -11.15 4.90 23.20
C VAL A 63 -9.81 5.55 22.87
N GLN A 64 -9.75 6.87 23.00
CA GLN A 64 -8.49 7.61 22.89
C GLN A 64 -7.66 7.22 24.11
N THR A 65 -6.78 6.23 23.93
CA THR A 65 -6.04 5.64 25.05
C THR A 65 -5.02 6.70 25.52
N ARG A 66 -4.69 6.76 26.82
CA ARG A 66 -3.68 7.72 27.35
C ARG A 66 -2.36 7.70 26.55
N THR A 67 -2.03 6.56 25.95
CA THR A 67 -0.89 6.36 25.04
C THR A 67 -1.03 7.08 23.70
N ASP A 68 -2.23 7.24 23.15
CA ASP A 68 -2.48 7.94 21.88
C ASP A 68 -2.21 9.45 22.00
N LEU A 69 -2.48 10.03 23.17
CA LEU A 69 -2.19 11.44 23.47
C LEU A 69 -0.69 11.70 23.67
N ALA A 70 0.01 10.78 24.34
CA ALA A 70 1.44 10.88 24.59
C ALA A 70 2.27 10.72 23.29
N PHE A 71 1.95 9.71 22.48
CA PHE A 71 2.67 9.47 21.21
C PHE A 71 2.21 10.37 20.07
N GLY A 72 1.00 10.95 20.13
CA GLY A 72 0.51 11.93 19.15
C GLY A 72 1.34 13.23 19.10
N ARG A 73 2.06 13.57 20.18
CA ARG A 73 3.00 14.71 20.21
C ARG A 73 4.40 14.35 19.74
N LEU A 74 4.79 13.07 19.83
CA LEU A 74 6.14 12.59 19.52
C LEU A 74 6.29 12.17 18.04
N LEU A 75 5.20 11.71 17.42
CA LEU A 75 5.22 11.23 16.04
C LEU A 75 4.95 12.38 15.04
N PRO A 76 5.75 12.55 13.99
CA PRO A 76 5.46 13.50 12.93
C PRO A 76 4.18 13.09 12.18
N ASN A 77 3.23 14.03 12.06
CA ASN A 77 1.94 13.88 11.36
C ASN A 77 1.02 12.73 11.88
N PRO A 78 0.54 12.80 13.13
CA PRO A 78 -0.31 11.75 13.73
C PRO A 78 -1.62 11.51 12.97
N ALA A 79 -2.19 12.55 12.36
CA ALA A 79 -3.42 12.45 11.57
C ALA A 79 -3.26 11.56 10.31
N GLN A 80 -2.11 11.61 9.65
CA GLN A 80 -1.84 10.79 8.46
C GLN A 80 -1.60 9.33 8.83
N LEU A 81 -0.92 9.09 9.96
CA LEU A 81 -0.74 7.75 10.52
C LEU A 81 -2.08 7.15 10.94
N ALA A 82 -2.95 7.93 11.59
CA ALA A 82 -4.30 7.50 11.95
C ALA A 82 -5.12 7.12 10.71
N GLN A 83 -5.11 7.95 9.66
CA GLN A 83 -5.82 7.65 8.41
C GLN A 83 -5.26 6.38 7.77
N ARG A 84 -3.93 6.22 7.72
CA ARG A 84 -3.27 5.03 7.16
C ARG A 84 -3.57 3.76 7.95
N LEU A 85 -3.60 3.84 9.29
CA LEU A 85 -4.01 2.74 10.15
C LEU A 85 -5.50 2.41 9.94
N ALA A 86 -6.36 3.42 9.76
CA ALA A 86 -7.77 3.20 9.45
C ALA A 86 -7.98 2.48 8.11
N MET A 87 -7.08 2.64 7.12
CA MET A 87 -7.12 1.86 5.86
C MET A 87 -6.87 0.36 6.09
N THR A 88 -6.23 -0.03 7.19
CA THR A 88 -6.05 -1.45 7.51
C THR A 88 -7.35 -2.12 7.94
N GLY A 89 -8.35 -1.31 8.36
CA GLY A 89 -9.61 -1.75 8.95
C GLY A 89 -9.46 -2.59 10.22
N LYS A 90 -8.29 -2.53 10.87
CA LYS A 90 -8.08 -3.05 12.22
C LYS A 90 -8.15 -1.90 13.21
N ASP A 91 -8.55 -2.18 14.45
CA ASP A 91 -8.58 -1.22 15.57
C ASP A 91 -7.17 -0.91 16.10
N TRP A 92 -6.23 -0.61 15.21
CA TRP A 92 -4.86 -0.24 15.58
C TRP A 92 -4.83 1.25 15.92
N SER A 93 -4.60 1.55 17.20
CA SER A 93 -4.39 2.93 17.64
C SER A 93 -2.99 3.43 17.28
N VAL A 94 -2.86 4.74 17.11
CA VAL A 94 -1.58 5.41 16.83
C VAL A 94 -0.58 5.17 17.97
N GLY A 95 -1.05 5.11 19.21
CA GLY A 95 -0.25 4.79 20.39
C GLY A 95 0.24 3.35 20.39
N ARG A 96 -0.57 2.37 20.00
CA ARG A 96 -0.11 0.97 19.88
C ARG A 96 0.97 0.84 18.81
N TYR A 97 0.82 1.52 17.68
CA TYR A 97 1.85 1.60 16.64
C TYR A 97 3.14 2.24 17.19
N GLY A 98 3.03 3.39 17.87
CA GLY A 98 4.17 4.08 18.47
C GLY A 98 4.91 3.25 19.52
N MET A 99 4.19 2.53 20.38
CA MET A 99 4.78 1.63 21.37
C MET A 99 5.50 0.44 20.74
N ILE A 100 4.92 -0.18 19.71
CA ILE A 100 5.58 -1.30 19.00
C ILE A 100 6.84 -0.81 18.28
N SER A 101 6.76 0.33 17.59
CA SER A 101 7.93 0.93 16.94
C SER A 101 9.00 1.32 17.94
N GLY A 102 8.64 2.02 19.03
CA GLY A 102 9.57 2.43 20.08
C GLY A 102 10.21 1.23 20.80
N GLY A 103 9.42 0.23 21.15
CA GLY A 103 9.92 -1.01 21.76
C GLY A 103 10.87 -1.77 20.83
N LEU A 104 10.56 -1.83 19.53
CA LEU A 104 11.43 -2.49 18.55
C LEU A 104 12.76 -1.74 18.38
N ILE A 105 12.77 -0.41 18.41
CA ILE A 105 14.00 0.40 18.42
C ILE A 105 14.86 0.03 19.64
N VAL A 106 14.27 0.06 20.84
CA VAL A 106 15.00 -0.18 22.09
C VAL A 106 15.56 -1.61 22.15
N VAL A 107 14.76 -2.61 21.77
CA VAL A 107 15.18 -4.02 21.80
C VAL A 107 16.29 -4.28 20.78
N VAL A 108 16.15 -3.80 19.54
CA VAL A 108 17.14 -4.04 18.48
C VAL A 108 18.43 -3.28 18.76
N ALA A 109 18.35 -2.01 19.17
CA ALA A 109 19.53 -1.23 19.54
C ALA A 109 20.22 -1.82 20.78
N GLY A 110 19.46 -2.19 21.81
CA GLY A 110 19.99 -2.80 23.04
C GLY A 110 20.73 -4.12 22.77
N LEU A 111 20.15 -5.01 21.95
CA LEU A 111 20.79 -6.28 21.58
C LEU A 111 22.09 -6.07 20.78
N LEU A 112 22.14 -5.07 19.90
CA LEU A 112 23.34 -4.75 19.12
C LEU A 112 24.45 -4.15 20.00
N ILE A 113 24.09 -3.29 20.95
CA ILE A 113 25.04 -2.75 21.94
C ILE A 113 25.60 -3.88 22.81
N LEU A 114 24.76 -4.81 23.28
CA LEU A 114 25.21 -5.97 24.06
C LEU A 114 26.15 -6.90 23.28
N LYS A 115 26.01 -6.96 21.94
CA LYS A 115 26.93 -7.69 21.06
C LYS A 115 28.21 -6.94 20.71
N GLY A 116 28.44 -5.77 21.31
CA GLY A 116 29.65 -4.96 21.10
C GLY A 116 29.64 -4.12 19.83
N ALA A 117 28.48 -3.91 19.19
CA ALA A 117 28.39 -3.00 18.06
C ALA A 117 28.57 -1.53 18.51
N PRO A 118 29.16 -0.66 17.68
CA PRO A 118 29.24 0.76 17.98
C PRO A 118 27.86 1.36 18.23
N ILE A 119 27.73 2.16 19.31
CA ILE A 119 26.44 2.73 19.76
C ILE A 119 25.72 3.45 18.62
N LEU A 120 26.45 4.16 17.77
CA LEU A 120 25.90 4.88 16.63
C LEU A 120 25.27 3.94 15.59
N LEU A 121 25.93 2.81 15.29
CA LEU A 121 25.42 1.79 14.36
C LEU A 121 24.21 1.04 14.93
N ALA A 122 24.28 0.70 16.22
CA ALA A 122 23.18 0.05 16.91
C ALA A 122 21.91 0.92 16.94
N LEU A 123 22.06 2.22 17.21
CA LEU A 123 20.95 3.17 17.22
C LEU A 123 20.36 3.36 15.81
N LEU A 124 21.20 3.49 14.78
CA LEU A 124 20.75 3.65 13.41
C LEU A 124 20.03 2.41 12.87
N PHE A 125 20.56 1.22 13.15
CA PHE A 125 19.93 -0.03 12.75
C PHE A 125 18.64 -0.28 13.55
N GLY A 126 18.64 0.03 14.84
CA GLY A 126 17.44 0.02 15.67
C GLY A 126 16.35 0.94 15.14
N LEU A 127 16.70 2.16 14.71
CA LEU A 127 15.78 3.10 14.08
C LEU A 127 15.25 2.57 12.74
N ALA A 128 16.13 2.08 11.87
CA ALA A 128 15.76 1.56 10.55
C ALA A 128 14.79 0.37 10.66
N VAL A 129 15.09 -0.58 11.55
CA VAL A 129 14.24 -1.74 11.80
C VAL A 129 12.96 -1.33 12.54
N GLY A 130 13.08 -0.52 13.59
CA GLY A 130 11.99 -0.08 14.44
C GLY A 130 10.92 0.78 13.77
N ALA A 131 11.33 1.64 12.84
CA ALA A 131 10.41 2.42 12.01
C ALA A 131 10.04 1.69 10.71
N GLY A 132 10.98 0.96 10.10
CA GLY A 132 10.79 0.32 8.80
C GLY A 132 9.86 -0.88 8.82
N LEU A 133 10.07 -1.83 9.74
CA LEU A 133 9.27 -3.07 9.81
C LEU A 133 7.77 -2.79 10.04
N PRO A 134 7.38 -2.00 11.07
CA PRO A 134 5.97 -1.70 11.31
C PRO A 134 5.34 -0.95 10.14
N HIS A 135 6.06 -0.02 9.51
CA HIS A 135 5.57 0.73 8.37
C HIS A 135 5.34 -0.14 7.13
N TRP A 136 6.26 -1.06 6.85
CA TRP A 136 6.14 -2.03 5.78
C TRP A 136 4.98 -3.00 6.03
N LEU A 137 4.85 -3.52 7.26
CA LEU A 137 3.79 -4.44 7.65
C LEU A 137 2.41 -3.81 7.51
N VAL A 138 2.24 -2.55 7.97
CA VAL A 138 1.00 -1.78 7.76
C VAL A 138 0.72 -1.64 6.27
N GLY A 139 1.72 -1.26 5.47
CA GLY A 139 1.59 -1.16 4.01
C GLY A 139 1.14 -2.47 3.36
N PHE A 140 1.69 -3.60 3.79
CA PHE A 140 1.31 -4.93 3.33
C PHE A 140 -0.16 -5.25 3.65
N PHE A 141 -0.62 -5.00 4.88
CA PHE A 141 -2.02 -5.22 5.25
C PHE A 141 -2.99 -4.32 4.48
N ILE A 142 -2.64 -3.05 4.26
CA ILE A 142 -3.44 -2.13 3.43
C ILE A 142 -3.56 -2.67 2.01
N ARG A 143 -2.43 -2.99 1.37
CA ARG A 143 -2.42 -3.54 0.01
C ARG A 143 -3.26 -4.81 -0.10
N ARG A 144 -3.15 -5.71 0.88
CA ARG A 144 -3.93 -6.96 0.91
C ARG A 144 -5.42 -6.70 1.10
N ARG A 145 -5.82 -5.75 1.96
CA ARG A 145 -7.23 -5.39 2.17
C ARG A 145 -7.81 -4.71 0.94
N VAL A 146 -7.10 -3.73 0.37
CA VAL A 146 -7.50 -3.03 -0.86
C VAL A 146 -7.63 -4.01 -2.03
N ALA A 147 -6.69 -4.95 -2.20
CA ALA A 147 -6.80 -5.96 -3.25
C ALA A 147 -8.05 -6.85 -3.10
N ARG A 148 -8.37 -7.27 -1.86
CA ARG A 148 -9.60 -8.02 -1.57
C ARG A 148 -10.86 -7.18 -1.80
N PHE A 149 -10.82 -5.89 -1.43
CA PHE A 149 -11.91 -4.96 -1.69
C PHE A 149 -12.16 -4.82 -3.19
N THR A 150 -11.15 -4.44 -3.98
CA THR A 150 -11.28 -4.22 -5.43
C THR A 150 -11.74 -5.48 -6.18
N ALA A 151 -11.35 -6.67 -5.71
CA ALA A 151 -11.77 -7.93 -6.32
C ALA A 151 -13.26 -8.23 -6.13
N LYS A 152 -13.83 -7.88 -4.95
CA LYS A 152 -15.22 -8.16 -4.59
C LYS A 152 -16.17 -6.97 -4.81
N PHE A 153 -15.62 -5.80 -5.07
CA PHE A 153 -16.41 -4.59 -5.27
C PHE A 153 -17.41 -4.66 -6.44
N PRO A 154 -17.10 -5.25 -7.61
CA PRO A 154 -18.08 -5.41 -8.69
C PRO A 154 -19.32 -6.21 -8.26
N ASP A 155 -19.13 -7.29 -7.48
CA ASP A 155 -20.22 -8.14 -6.98
C ASP A 155 -21.18 -7.33 -6.07
N ALA A 156 -20.63 -6.40 -5.27
CA ALA A 156 -21.43 -5.50 -4.44
C ALA A 156 -22.24 -4.48 -5.26
N ILE A 157 -21.68 -3.98 -6.37
CA ILE A 157 -22.42 -3.11 -7.29
C ILE A 157 -23.54 -3.87 -7.99
N GLU A 158 -23.33 -5.13 -8.38
CA GLU A 158 -24.38 -5.97 -8.96
C GLU A 158 -25.55 -6.17 -7.97
N LEU A 159 -25.26 -6.40 -6.69
CA LEU A 159 -26.29 -6.48 -5.65
C LEU A 159 -27.03 -5.15 -5.46
N LEU A 160 -26.31 -4.02 -5.48
CA LEU A 160 -26.93 -2.69 -5.48
C LEU A 160 -27.88 -2.51 -6.66
N VAL A 161 -27.45 -2.86 -7.87
CA VAL A 161 -28.27 -2.76 -9.09
C VAL A 161 -29.54 -3.58 -8.97
N ARG A 162 -29.45 -4.80 -8.43
CA ARG A 162 -30.62 -5.67 -8.23
C ARG A 162 -31.65 -5.05 -7.28
N GLY A 163 -31.22 -4.50 -6.15
CA GLY A 163 -32.12 -3.82 -5.21
C GLY A 163 -32.75 -2.55 -5.78
N LEU A 164 -31.98 -1.77 -6.54
CA LEU A 164 -32.52 -0.58 -7.24
C LEU A 164 -33.56 -0.96 -8.29
N ARG A 165 -33.36 -2.06 -9.04
CA ARG A 165 -34.33 -2.55 -10.04
C ARG A 165 -35.62 -3.08 -9.42
N SER A 166 -35.57 -3.58 -8.18
CA SER A 166 -36.77 -3.96 -7.42
C SER A 166 -37.44 -2.76 -6.75
N GLY A 167 -36.98 -1.53 -7.01
CA GLY A 167 -37.58 -0.31 -6.49
C GLY A 167 -37.15 0.09 -5.09
N LEU A 168 -36.13 -0.56 -4.50
CA LEU A 168 -35.64 -0.15 -3.18
C LEU A 168 -34.92 1.20 -3.27
N PRO A 169 -35.12 2.09 -2.28
CA PRO A 169 -34.32 3.30 -2.16
C PRO A 169 -32.82 3.00 -2.06
N VAL A 170 -31.99 3.82 -2.70
CA VAL A 170 -30.52 3.69 -2.71
C VAL A 170 -29.93 3.48 -1.32
N THR A 171 -30.46 4.23 -0.35
CA THR A 171 -30.03 4.20 1.06
C THR A 171 -30.27 2.85 1.73
N GLU A 172 -31.36 2.19 1.40
CA GLU A 172 -31.73 0.88 1.92
C GLU A 172 -30.89 -0.21 1.25
N THR A 173 -30.71 -0.13 -0.06
CA THR A 173 -29.89 -1.09 -0.81
C THR A 173 -28.43 -1.07 -0.38
N ILE A 174 -27.87 0.10 -0.03
CA ILE A 174 -26.54 0.23 0.60
C ILE A 174 -26.48 -0.58 1.91
N GLY A 175 -27.54 -0.55 2.71
CA GLY A 175 -27.66 -1.34 3.94
C GLY A 175 -27.66 -2.85 3.66
N VAL A 176 -28.45 -3.30 2.68
CA VAL A 176 -28.51 -4.70 2.24
C VAL A 176 -27.13 -5.19 1.81
N VAL A 177 -26.41 -4.41 1.01
CA VAL A 177 -25.06 -4.77 0.56
C VAL A 177 -24.07 -4.87 1.72
N GLY A 178 -24.20 -4.02 2.74
CA GLY A 178 -23.40 -4.11 3.96
C GLY A 178 -23.68 -5.34 4.83
N GLN A 179 -24.81 -6.03 4.61
CA GLN A 179 -25.20 -7.25 5.34
C GLN A 179 -24.85 -8.50 4.55
N GLU A 180 -25.14 -8.51 3.24
CA GLU A 180 -25.01 -9.67 2.35
C GLU A 180 -23.59 -9.88 1.80
N VAL A 181 -22.84 -8.80 1.56
CA VAL A 181 -21.48 -8.92 1.00
C VAL A 181 -20.47 -9.18 2.10
N GLU A 182 -19.74 -10.28 2.00
CA GLU A 182 -18.72 -10.62 2.98
C GLU A 182 -17.42 -9.81 2.84
N GLY A 183 -16.68 -9.73 3.95
CA GLY A 183 -15.32 -9.21 3.98
C GLY A 183 -15.21 -7.68 3.89
N PRO A 184 -14.10 -7.15 3.36
CA PRO A 184 -13.82 -5.72 3.40
C PRO A 184 -14.85 -4.87 2.67
N VAL A 185 -15.59 -5.40 1.69
CA VAL A 185 -16.60 -4.61 0.98
C VAL A 185 -17.82 -4.39 1.87
N GLY A 186 -18.38 -5.45 2.44
CA GLY A 186 -19.52 -5.35 3.36
C GLY A 186 -19.24 -4.50 4.58
N GLU A 187 -18.04 -4.61 5.18
CA GLU A 187 -17.62 -3.75 6.31
C GLU A 187 -17.73 -2.26 5.96
N GLU A 188 -17.30 -1.88 4.76
CA GLU A 188 -17.28 -0.48 4.31
C GLU A 188 -18.70 0.02 3.99
N PHE A 189 -19.52 -0.78 3.32
CA PHE A 189 -20.94 -0.46 3.07
C PHE A 189 -21.77 -0.41 4.37
N ARG A 190 -21.49 -1.29 5.34
CA ARG A 190 -22.11 -1.25 6.67
C ARG A 190 -21.76 0.02 7.41
N MET A 191 -20.48 0.43 7.39
CA MET A 191 -20.07 1.72 7.96
C MET A 191 -20.73 2.92 7.29
N VAL A 192 -20.96 2.88 5.97
CA VAL A 192 -21.72 3.93 5.26
C VAL A 192 -23.18 3.94 5.75
N SER A 193 -23.84 2.78 5.82
CA SER A 193 -25.21 2.65 6.32
C SER A 193 -25.34 3.15 7.76
N ASP A 194 -24.41 2.79 8.64
CA ASP A 194 -24.43 3.21 10.04
C ASP A 194 -24.23 4.72 10.21
N LYS A 195 -23.36 5.35 9.40
CA LYS A 195 -23.21 6.81 9.36
C LYS A 195 -24.49 7.51 8.90
N MET A 196 -25.22 6.91 7.96
CA MET A 196 -26.48 7.46 7.50
C MET A 196 -27.60 7.34 8.55
N LYS A 197 -27.65 6.24 9.29
CA LYS A 197 -28.61 6.05 10.41
C LYS A 197 -28.45 7.09 11.52
N ILE A 198 -27.24 7.59 11.74
CA ILE A 198 -26.96 8.65 12.72
C ILE A 198 -27.09 10.07 12.12
N GLY A 199 -27.68 10.21 10.93
CA GLY A 199 -28.02 11.50 10.31
C GLY A 199 -26.95 12.10 9.39
N LYS A 200 -25.88 11.37 9.04
CA LYS A 200 -24.93 11.86 8.02
C LYS A 200 -25.56 11.75 6.63
N SER A 201 -25.39 12.77 5.79
CA SER A 201 -25.82 12.67 4.40
C SER A 201 -25.09 11.53 3.68
N MET A 202 -25.78 10.86 2.76
CA MET A 202 -25.23 9.74 2.00
C MET A 202 -23.95 10.16 1.25
N ASP A 203 -23.96 11.33 0.61
CA ASP A 203 -22.84 11.82 -0.18
C ASP A 203 -21.61 12.06 0.71
N ALA A 204 -21.80 12.60 1.92
CA ALA A 204 -20.71 12.77 2.87
C ALA A 204 -20.21 11.45 3.47
N ALA A 205 -21.10 10.48 3.72
CA ALA A 205 -20.73 9.15 4.24
C ALA A 205 -19.94 8.33 3.20
N LEU A 206 -20.35 8.41 1.92
CA LEU A 206 -19.66 7.81 0.79
C LEU A 206 -18.32 8.47 0.55
N GLN A 207 -18.25 9.81 0.54
CA GLN A 207 -16.99 10.53 0.32
C GLN A 207 -15.95 10.24 1.42
N ASP A 208 -16.36 10.22 2.69
CA ASP A 208 -15.44 9.87 3.80
C ASP A 208 -14.89 8.44 3.66
N THR A 209 -15.68 7.53 3.11
CA THR A 209 -15.25 6.16 2.81
C THR A 209 -14.32 6.13 1.60
N ALA A 210 -14.56 6.94 0.57
CA ALA A 210 -13.68 7.08 -0.58
C ALA A 210 -12.31 7.65 -0.22
N ASP A 211 -12.27 8.68 0.63
CA ASP A 211 -11.04 9.30 1.11
C ASP A 211 -10.23 8.36 2.02
N ARG A 212 -10.91 7.46 2.74
CA ARG A 212 -10.25 6.44 3.56
C ARG A 212 -9.74 5.27 2.73
N LEU A 213 -10.53 4.72 1.81
CA LEU A 213 -10.10 3.58 0.98
C LEU A 213 -9.02 3.98 -0.02
N GLY A 214 -9.10 5.19 -0.58
CA GLY A 214 -8.15 5.69 -1.57
C GLY A 214 -8.13 4.85 -2.86
N THR A 215 -9.20 4.13 -3.16
CA THR A 215 -9.32 3.31 -4.38
C THR A 215 -10.01 4.10 -5.49
N PRO A 216 -9.44 4.15 -6.72
CA PRO A 216 -10.08 4.80 -7.84
C PRO A 216 -11.48 4.24 -8.12
N GLU A 217 -11.65 2.91 -7.98
CA GLU A 217 -12.91 2.24 -8.24
C GLU A 217 -14.05 2.74 -7.34
N PHE A 218 -13.78 2.94 -6.05
CA PHE A 218 -14.79 3.47 -5.12
C PHE A 218 -15.02 4.97 -5.33
N GLN A 219 -13.98 5.75 -5.67
CA GLN A 219 -14.16 7.16 -6.04
C GLN A 219 -15.07 7.33 -7.25
N PHE A 220 -14.87 6.51 -8.30
CA PHE A 220 -15.77 6.51 -9.46
C PHE A 220 -17.20 6.19 -9.06
N PHE A 221 -17.42 5.20 -8.19
CA PHE A 221 -18.76 4.88 -7.67
C PHE A 221 -19.43 6.07 -6.96
N VAL A 222 -18.72 6.76 -6.07
CA VAL A 222 -19.27 7.93 -5.37
C VAL A 222 -19.64 9.05 -6.35
N ILE A 223 -18.77 9.35 -7.32
CA ILE A 223 -19.02 10.36 -8.34
C ILE A 223 -20.23 9.97 -9.20
N THR A 224 -20.32 8.71 -9.63
CA THR A 224 -21.45 8.20 -10.42
C THR A 224 -22.78 8.36 -9.69
N ILE A 225 -22.85 8.01 -8.40
CA ILE A 225 -24.07 8.20 -7.59
C ILE A 225 -24.42 9.68 -7.47
N ALA A 226 -23.44 10.53 -7.16
CA ALA A 226 -23.67 11.96 -6.98
C ALA A 226 -24.25 12.61 -8.26
N ILE A 227 -23.61 12.37 -9.41
CA ILE A 227 -24.07 12.89 -10.70
C ILE A 227 -25.48 12.40 -11.01
N GLN A 228 -25.72 11.10 -10.88
CA GLN A 228 -27.00 10.52 -11.30
C GLN A 228 -28.18 10.94 -10.41
N ARG A 229 -27.92 11.25 -9.13
CA ARG A 229 -28.93 11.82 -8.24
C ARG A 229 -29.25 13.27 -8.57
N GLU A 230 -28.27 14.05 -9.01
CA GLU A 230 -28.49 15.44 -9.44
C GLU A 230 -29.22 15.50 -10.79
N THR A 231 -28.88 14.62 -11.74
CA THR A 231 -29.47 14.61 -13.08
C THR A 231 -30.77 13.80 -13.17
N GLY A 232 -31.09 12.99 -12.16
CA GLY A 232 -32.33 12.21 -12.08
C GLY A 232 -32.43 11.04 -13.07
N GLY A 233 -31.30 10.58 -13.63
CA GLY A 233 -31.30 9.49 -14.61
C GLY A 233 -31.43 8.08 -14.00
N ASN A 234 -31.37 7.04 -14.85
CA ASN A 234 -31.47 5.65 -14.45
C ASN A 234 -30.21 5.15 -13.70
N LEU A 235 -30.21 5.28 -12.37
CA LEU A 235 -29.09 4.85 -11.51
C LEU A 235 -28.77 3.35 -11.62
N ALA A 236 -29.78 2.51 -11.77
CA ALA A 236 -29.57 1.07 -11.90
C ALA A 236 -28.78 0.72 -13.17
N GLU A 237 -29.04 1.40 -14.28
CA GLU A 237 -28.32 1.21 -15.53
C GLU A 237 -26.87 1.73 -15.46
N THR A 238 -26.68 2.93 -14.92
CA THR A 238 -25.33 3.52 -14.79
C THR A 238 -24.45 2.68 -13.87
N LEU A 239 -24.99 2.18 -12.75
CA LEU A 239 -24.26 1.29 -11.85
C LEU A 239 -24.01 -0.10 -12.48
N ALA A 240 -24.92 -0.62 -13.30
CA ALA A 240 -24.69 -1.88 -14.04
C ALA A 240 -23.52 -1.75 -15.04
N ASN A 241 -23.44 -0.61 -15.74
CA ASN A 241 -22.33 -0.30 -16.63
C ASN A 241 -21.02 -0.18 -15.83
N LEU A 242 -21.06 0.47 -14.66
CA LEU A 242 -19.90 0.55 -13.77
C LEU A 242 -19.42 -0.83 -13.32
N ALA A 243 -20.32 -1.71 -12.87
CA ALA A 243 -19.98 -3.08 -12.48
C ALA A 243 -19.27 -3.84 -13.62
N THR A 244 -19.79 -3.70 -14.85
CA THR A 244 -19.22 -4.31 -16.05
C THR A 244 -17.80 -3.78 -16.32
N VAL A 245 -17.61 -2.46 -16.29
CA VAL A 245 -16.29 -1.83 -16.51
C VAL A 245 -15.28 -2.26 -15.43
N LEU A 246 -15.70 -2.32 -14.17
CA LEU A 246 -14.84 -2.76 -13.07
C LEU A 246 -14.44 -4.25 -13.22
N ARG A 247 -15.38 -5.11 -13.62
CA ARG A 247 -15.10 -6.54 -13.87
C ARG A 247 -14.13 -6.71 -15.05
N GLN A 248 -14.35 -6.00 -16.15
CA GLN A 248 -13.46 -6.01 -17.32
C GLN A 248 -12.04 -5.56 -16.94
N ARG A 249 -11.91 -4.50 -16.12
CA ARG A 249 -10.61 -4.06 -15.58
C ARG A 249 -9.94 -5.14 -14.71
N GLY A 250 -10.71 -5.83 -13.86
CA GLY A 250 -10.21 -6.95 -13.07
C GLY A 250 -9.71 -8.10 -13.94
N GLN A 251 -10.48 -8.49 -14.96
CA GLN A 251 -10.10 -9.52 -15.92
C GLN A 251 -8.87 -9.12 -16.73
N MET A 252 -8.75 -7.86 -17.14
CA MET A 252 -7.56 -7.35 -17.82
C MET A 252 -6.31 -7.51 -16.95
N LYS A 253 -6.38 -7.13 -15.65
CA LYS A 253 -5.26 -7.33 -14.70
C LYS A 253 -4.88 -8.81 -14.55
N LEU A 254 -5.86 -9.71 -14.51
CA LEU A 254 -5.61 -11.15 -14.45
C LEU A 254 -4.99 -11.68 -15.74
N LYS A 255 -5.46 -11.21 -16.90
CA LYS A 255 -4.91 -11.56 -18.21
C LYS A 255 -3.46 -11.08 -18.35
N ILE A 256 -3.18 -9.84 -17.98
CA ILE A 256 -1.81 -9.28 -17.91
C ILE A 256 -0.92 -10.13 -17.00
N LYS A 257 -1.42 -10.51 -15.82
CA LYS A 257 -0.67 -11.37 -14.89
C LYS A 257 -0.40 -12.75 -15.48
N ALA A 258 -1.36 -13.36 -16.16
CA ALA A 258 -1.21 -14.66 -16.80
C ALA A 258 -0.16 -14.61 -17.93
N MET A 259 -0.33 -13.67 -18.87
CA MET A 259 0.60 -13.51 -20.01
C MET A 259 2.01 -13.16 -19.54
N SER A 260 2.16 -12.25 -18.57
CA SER A 260 3.48 -11.90 -18.03
C SER A 260 4.13 -13.03 -17.22
N SER A 261 3.36 -13.99 -16.69
CA SER A 261 3.92 -15.12 -15.95
C SER A 261 4.65 -16.10 -16.88
N GLU A 262 4.16 -16.29 -18.09
CA GLU A 262 4.81 -17.11 -19.12
C GLU A 262 6.17 -16.51 -19.52
N SER A 263 6.18 -15.22 -19.90
CA SER A 263 7.42 -14.49 -20.24
C SER A 263 8.42 -14.47 -19.09
N LYS A 264 7.96 -14.30 -17.84
CA LYS A 264 8.81 -14.36 -16.64
C LYS A 264 9.41 -15.74 -16.42
N ALA A 265 8.63 -16.81 -16.56
CA ALA A 265 9.12 -18.17 -16.40
C ALA A 265 10.22 -18.48 -17.42
N SER A 266 10.00 -18.15 -18.69
CA SER A 266 11.01 -18.30 -19.76
C SER A 266 12.28 -17.49 -19.47
N ALA A 267 12.13 -16.23 -19.03
CA ALA A 267 13.27 -15.40 -18.65
C ALA A 267 14.07 -15.99 -17.47
N TYR A 268 13.42 -16.56 -16.46
CA TYR A 268 14.09 -17.22 -15.35
C TYR A 268 14.81 -18.50 -15.76
N ILE A 269 14.20 -19.31 -16.64
CA ILE A 269 14.83 -20.53 -17.17
C ILE A 269 16.10 -20.15 -17.95
N VAL A 270 15.99 -19.26 -18.93
CA VAL A 270 17.14 -18.87 -19.77
C VAL A 270 18.21 -18.12 -18.97
N GLY A 271 17.81 -17.24 -18.05
CA GLY A 271 18.74 -16.47 -17.22
C GLY A 271 19.48 -17.30 -16.17
N SER A 272 18.91 -18.44 -15.73
CA SER A 272 19.54 -19.33 -14.74
C SER A 272 20.47 -20.38 -15.36
N LEU A 273 20.27 -20.75 -16.63
CA LEU A 273 21.06 -21.76 -17.34
C LEU A 273 22.59 -21.58 -17.20
N PRO A 274 23.18 -20.38 -17.44
CA PRO A 274 24.63 -20.21 -17.36
C PRO A 274 25.20 -20.51 -15.98
N PHE A 275 24.48 -20.17 -14.90
CA PHE A 275 24.91 -20.43 -13.54
C PHE A 275 24.79 -21.91 -13.18
N ILE A 276 23.72 -22.57 -13.64
CA ILE A 276 23.53 -24.01 -13.45
C ILE A 276 24.63 -24.79 -14.17
N VAL A 277 24.90 -24.46 -15.43
CA VAL A 277 25.95 -25.10 -16.23
C VAL A 277 27.33 -24.83 -15.62
N PHE A 278 27.61 -23.60 -15.20
CA PHE A 278 28.86 -23.24 -14.52
C PHE A 278 29.06 -24.08 -13.24
N GLY A 279 28.03 -24.19 -12.39
CA GLY A 279 28.07 -25.02 -11.19
C GLY A 279 28.23 -26.51 -11.49
N MET A 280 27.57 -27.01 -12.55
CA MET A 280 27.69 -28.40 -12.97
C MET A 280 29.11 -28.75 -13.46
N ILE A 281 29.71 -27.89 -14.30
CA ILE A 281 31.09 -28.08 -14.78
C ILE A 281 32.07 -28.00 -13.61
N TRP A 282 31.83 -27.12 -12.64
CA TRP A 282 32.62 -27.06 -11.40
C TRP A 282 32.61 -28.36 -10.62
N MET A 283 31.45 -29.03 -10.52
CA MET A 283 31.34 -30.32 -9.82
C MET A 283 31.97 -31.47 -10.61
N ILE A 284 31.86 -31.47 -11.94
CA ILE A 284 32.39 -32.55 -12.80
C ILE A 284 33.91 -32.43 -12.95
N ASN A 285 34.43 -31.21 -13.15
CA ASN A 285 35.84 -30.96 -13.40
C ASN A 285 36.29 -29.64 -12.76
N ALA A 286 36.56 -29.70 -11.45
CA ALA A 286 37.07 -28.56 -10.69
C ALA A 286 38.42 -28.05 -11.22
N GLY A 287 39.26 -28.92 -11.77
CA GLY A 287 40.57 -28.54 -12.33
C GLY A 287 40.46 -27.66 -13.57
N TYR A 288 39.50 -27.93 -14.46
CA TYR A 288 39.18 -27.08 -15.61
C TYR A 288 38.69 -25.69 -15.17
N MET A 289 37.82 -25.64 -14.16
CA MET A 289 37.24 -24.38 -13.68
C MET A 289 38.21 -23.54 -12.86
N GLN A 290 39.24 -24.12 -12.24
CA GLN A 290 40.27 -23.35 -11.55
C GLN A 290 41.02 -22.40 -12.49
N GLY A 291 41.24 -22.82 -13.74
CA GLY A 291 41.83 -21.97 -14.79
C GLY A 291 41.06 -20.66 -15.02
N PHE A 292 39.75 -20.67 -14.81
CA PHE A 292 38.90 -19.48 -14.92
C PHE A 292 39.26 -18.37 -13.92
N PHE A 293 39.85 -18.73 -12.78
CA PHE A 293 40.23 -17.79 -11.71
C PHE A 293 41.71 -17.43 -11.71
N SER A 294 42.54 -18.20 -12.42
CA SER A 294 44.00 -18.01 -12.47
C SER A 294 44.49 -17.43 -13.80
N GLU A 295 43.78 -17.65 -14.91
CA GLU A 295 44.15 -17.09 -16.21
C GLU A 295 43.47 -15.73 -16.47
N PRO A 296 44.23 -14.63 -16.67
CA PRO A 296 43.66 -13.30 -16.90
C PRO A 296 42.71 -13.23 -18.12
N ARG A 297 42.96 -14.03 -19.16
CA ARG A 297 42.15 -14.08 -20.39
C ARG A 297 40.75 -14.62 -20.12
N LEU A 298 40.64 -15.66 -19.29
CA LEU A 298 39.37 -16.27 -18.91
C LEU A 298 38.58 -15.38 -17.95
N MET A 299 39.26 -14.68 -17.03
CA MET A 299 38.62 -13.69 -16.16
C MET A 299 37.99 -12.53 -16.97
N ILE A 300 38.71 -11.98 -17.95
CA ILE A 300 38.21 -10.89 -18.80
C ILE A 300 36.99 -11.37 -19.62
N ALA A 301 37.07 -12.58 -20.20
CA ALA A 301 35.94 -13.18 -20.91
C ALA A 301 34.74 -13.44 -19.98
N GLY A 302 34.99 -13.87 -18.74
CA GLY A 302 33.97 -14.10 -17.71
C GLY A 302 33.25 -12.83 -17.29
N ILE A 303 34.00 -11.75 -17.01
CA ILE A 303 33.44 -10.44 -16.69
C ILE A 303 32.65 -9.88 -17.88
N GLY A 304 33.18 -10.00 -19.10
CA GLY A 304 32.48 -9.60 -20.33
C GLY A 304 31.17 -10.37 -20.53
N GLY A 305 31.19 -11.68 -20.31
CA GLY A 305 29.99 -12.54 -20.36
C GLY A 305 28.97 -12.18 -19.29
N LEU A 306 29.40 -11.93 -18.05
CA LEU A 306 28.52 -11.49 -16.96
C LEU A 306 27.88 -10.12 -17.24
N LEU A 307 28.64 -9.17 -17.79
CA LEU A 307 28.10 -7.87 -18.19
C LEU A 307 27.09 -8.00 -19.32
N TRP A 308 27.40 -8.79 -20.36
CA TRP A 308 26.48 -9.04 -21.47
C TRP A 308 25.18 -9.72 -21.00
N MET A 309 25.30 -10.69 -20.11
CA MET A 309 24.17 -11.37 -19.50
C MET A 309 23.37 -10.41 -18.61
N GLY A 310 24.03 -9.55 -17.85
CA GLY A 310 23.38 -8.50 -17.05
C GLY A 310 22.56 -7.54 -17.92
N ILE A 311 23.08 -7.14 -19.08
CA ILE A 311 22.35 -6.35 -20.08
C ILE A 311 21.16 -7.13 -20.62
N GLY A 312 21.33 -8.41 -20.95
CA GLY A 312 20.25 -9.29 -21.41
C GLY A 312 19.12 -9.43 -20.39
N VAL A 313 19.44 -9.69 -19.12
CA VAL A 313 18.47 -9.76 -18.02
C VAL A 313 17.77 -8.42 -17.81
N PHE A 314 18.49 -7.30 -17.91
CA PHE A 314 17.93 -5.97 -17.80
C PHE A 314 16.91 -5.67 -18.92
N ILE A 315 17.25 -6.00 -20.18
CA ILE A 315 16.34 -5.83 -21.31
C ILE A 315 15.09 -6.71 -21.14
N MET A 316 15.27 -7.98 -20.75
CA MET A 316 14.16 -8.90 -20.48
C MET A 316 13.26 -8.38 -19.36
N ALA A 317 13.83 -7.88 -18.26
CA ALA A 317 13.07 -7.29 -17.16
C ALA A 317 12.26 -6.07 -17.61
N LYS A 318 12.83 -5.24 -18.50
CA LYS A 318 12.14 -4.07 -19.05
C LYS A 318 10.98 -4.45 -19.98
N MET A 319 11.18 -5.42 -20.89
CA MET A 319 10.12 -5.89 -21.79
C MET A 319 8.93 -6.46 -21.01
N VAL A 320 9.20 -7.29 -20.00
CA VAL A 320 8.19 -7.87 -19.12
C VAL A 320 7.43 -6.80 -18.32
N SER A 321 8.06 -5.65 -18.02
CA SER A 321 7.43 -4.55 -17.30
C SER A 321 6.51 -3.68 -18.16
N PHE A 322 6.71 -3.63 -19.48
CA PHE A 322 5.89 -2.82 -20.39
C PHE A 322 4.51 -3.43 -20.69
N GLU A 323 4.35 -4.74 -20.49
CA GLU A 323 3.06 -5.41 -20.61
C GLU A 323 2.18 -5.29 -19.34
N ILE A 324 2.71 -4.70 -18.25
CA ILE A 324 2.03 -4.57 -16.94
C ILE A 324 1.32 -3.25 -16.77
#